data_AF-A0A844X8D2-F1
#
_entry.id   AF-A0A844X8D2-F1
#
_cell.length_a   1.000
_cell.length_b   1.000
_cell.length_c   1.000
_cell.angle_alpha   90.00
_cell.angle_beta   90.00
_cell.angle_gamma   90.00
#
_symmetry.space_group_name_H-M   'P 1'
#
loop_
_entity.id
_entity.type
_entity.pdbx_description
1 polymer ?
#
loop_
_entity_poly.entity_id
_entity_poly.type
_entity_poly.pdbx_seq_one_letter_code
_entity_poly.pdbx_strand_id
1 'polypeptide(L)'
;MITLKKANMSLNEQHIDFPTLGLLTVLTTLDEFDIKEAIYCQEKLVISANFYHKNGMSYNVIYIVIDLDKKSIHYYHELDGILPLFFVSPTGKDYVSITVYHPDKDLDIILPLFDRENLTYPKPKRPIVGNFMGICHNFSIFHNVDIFSDTKPDKLIAVEFKNDDIKKTYINKIPFPKDNTLFIDSLNNQIHLIAYVDNVWLHRQIDEMGRELQSRNINIGKRFSLICVLNLSFIYTSNILGIDEKGKFYLISVSPEEKIEQNLLFDIERQIYSIWEPVKIAAETFVIRFTYELGNGWITIQNNKIAEVFFQESIGCYINLLTKEVFKLSTKKLIISDIVKIKDDNYAVVFYGKEEERHANNKELIILNRNIG
;
A
#
# COMPACT_ATOMS: atom_id res chain seq x y z
N MET A 1 -25.91 5.25 16.77
CA MET A 1 -25.67 6.00 15.52
C MET A 1 -24.22 5.78 15.18
N ILE A 2 -23.93 5.24 13.99
CA ILE A 2 -22.55 5.00 13.54
C ILE A 2 -22.05 6.34 13.05
N THR A 3 -21.14 6.97 13.77
CA THR A 3 -20.63 8.29 13.38
C THR A 3 -19.22 8.46 13.90
N LEU A 4 -18.34 8.89 13.00
CA LEU A 4 -17.02 9.36 13.36
C LEU A 4 -17.16 10.61 14.23
N LYS A 5 -16.68 10.54 15.46
CA LYS A 5 -16.69 11.71 16.35
C LYS A 5 -15.43 12.52 16.12
N LYS A 6 -15.57 13.82 15.90
CA LYS A 6 -14.43 14.73 15.85
C LYS A 6 -13.61 14.59 17.14
N ALA A 7 -12.33 14.31 16.99
CA ALA A 7 -11.39 14.22 18.09
C ALA A 7 -10.85 15.63 18.39
N ASN A 8 -10.93 16.04 19.66
CA ASN A 8 -10.31 17.29 20.11
C ASN A 8 -8.83 17.06 20.38
N MET A 9 -8.07 16.94 19.30
CA MET A 9 -6.61 16.78 19.32
C MET A 9 -5.97 18.05 18.76
N SER A 10 -4.90 18.50 19.40
CA SER A 10 -4.10 19.63 18.93
C SER A 10 -2.67 19.15 18.73
N LEU A 11 -2.32 18.85 17.48
CA LEU A 11 -0.95 18.54 17.12
C LEU A 11 -0.25 19.83 16.70
N ASN A 12 1.05 19.91 16.96
CA ASN A 12 1.86 21.00 16.42
C ASN A 12 2.17 20.70 14.96
N GLU A 13 1.75 21.61 14.09
CA GLU A 13 1.79 21.48 12.63
C GLU A 13 2.84 22.42 12.05
N GLN A 14 3.69 21.88 11.18
CA GLN A 14 4.66 22.64 10.41
C GLN A 14 4.57 22.26 8.94
N HIS A 15 4.59 23.26 8.06
CA HIS A 15 4.69 23.07 6.63
C HIS A 15 6.00 23.63 6.11
N ILE A 16 6.75 22.82 5.37
CA ILE A 16 8.03 23.19 4.77
C ILE A 16 7.91 22.92 3.28
N ASP A 17 8.08 23.96 2.48
CA ASP A 17 8.06 23.84 1.02
C ASP A 17 9.49 23.67 0.50
N PHE A 18 9.76 22.51 -0.11
CA PHE A 18 11.01 22.24 -0.79
C PHE A 18 10.81 22.44 -2.29
N PRO A 19 11.45 23.43 -2.95
CA PRO A 19 11.16 23.76 -4.34
C PRO A 19 11.26 22.59 -5.32
N THR A 20 12.19 21.65 -5.10
CA THR A 20 12.40 20.48 -5.97
C THR A 20 11.74 19.20 -5.45
N LEU A 21 11.42 19.13 -4.15
CA LEU A 21 10.85 17.93 -3.52
C LEU A 21 9.33 18.05 -3.24
N GLY A 22 8.77 19.25 -3.14
CA GLY A 22 7.37 19.47 -2.80
C GLY A 22 7.13 19.74 -1.32
N LEU A 23 5.85 19.68 -0.93
CA LEU A 23 5.39 20.12 0.38
C LEU A 23 5.56 19.03 1.43
N LEU A 24 6.38 19.31 2.44
CA LEU A 24 6.48 18.51 3.66
C LEU A 24 5.53 19.06 4.72
N THR A 25 4.69 18.19 5.27
CA THR A 25 3.84 18.49 6.44
C THR A 25 4.32 17.63 7.61
N VAL A 26 4.62 18.26 8.74
CA VAL A 26 5.12 17.61 9.95
C VAL A 26 4.13 17.83 11.08
N LEU A 27 3.65 16.74 11.66
CA LEU A 27 2.74 16.73 12.79
C LEU A 27 3.47 16.15 14.00
N THR A 28 3.55 16.93 15.07
CA THR A 28 4.23 16.54 16.30
C THR A 28 3.30 16.59 17.50
N THR A 29 3.53 15.69 18.45
CA THR A 29 2.73 15.55 19.67
C THR A 29 3.59 15.25 20.89
N LEU A 30 3.01 15.42 22.08
CA LEU A 30 3.58 14.90 23.33
C LEU A 30 3.11 13.47 23.64
N ASP A 31 1.99 13.06 23.06
CA ASP A 31 1.43 11.70 23.10
C ASP A 31 2.14 10.79 22.09
N GLU A 32 1.62 9.61 21.79
CA GLU A 32 2.27 8.70 20.85
C GLU A 32 1.32 8.13 19.80
N PHE A 33 1.84 7.88 18.60
CA PHE A 33 1.14 7.31 17.46
C PHE A 33 1.80 6.01 16.97
N ASP A 34 0.96 5.11 16.51
CA ASP A 34 1.35 3.93 15.73
C ASP A 34 0.50 3.91 14.45
N ILE A 35 1.14 4.32 13.35
CA ILE A 35 0.51 4.49 12.04
C ILE A 35 0.21 3.12 11.45
N LYS A 36 -1.01 2.92 10.93
CA LYS A 36 -1.47 1.64 10.39
C LYS A 36 -1.56 1.62 8.89
N GLU A 37 -2.31 2.54 8.30
CA GLU A 37 -2.57 2.57 6.87
C GLU A 37 -2.95 3.98 6.42
N ALA A 38 -2.75 4.29 5.15
CA ALA A 38 -3.20 5.53 4.55
C ALA A 38 -3.94 5.29 3.22
N ILE A 39 -4.95 6.11 2.96
CA ILE A 39 -5.73 6.11 1.72
C ILE A 39 -6.04 7.53 1.29
N TYR A 40 -6.18 7.75 -0.03
CA TYR A 40 -6.71 9.02 -0.54
C TYR A 40 -8.19 8.86 -0.88
N CYS A 41 -9.04 9.64 -0.20
CA CYS A 41 -10.49 9.51 -0.22
C CYS A 41 -11.11 10.91 -0.23
N GLN A 42 -12.09 11.15 -1.12
CA GLN A 42 -12.82 12.44 -1.20
C GLN A 42 -11.88 13.66 -1.20
N GLU A 43 -10.85 13.61 -2.05
CA GLU A 43 -9.82 14.65 -2.20
C GLU A 43 -8.94 14.90 -0.95
N LYS A 44 -8.98 13.98 0.04
CA LYS A 44 -8.25 14.09 1.31
C LYS A 44 -7.38 12.88 1.53
N LEU A 45 -6.20 13.09 2.09
CA LEU A 45 -5.38 12.00 2.61
C LEU A 45 -5.91 11.60 3.99
N VAL A 46 -6.25 10.34 4.16
CA VAL A 46 -6.73 9.77 5.42
C VAL A 46 -5.70 8.77 5.93
N ILE A 47 -5.22 8.98 7.15
CA ILE A 47 -4.24 8.10 7.80
C ILE A 47 -4.90 7.53 9.05
N SER A 48 -4.90 6.21 9.19
CA SER A 48 -5.31 5.53 10.41
C SER A 48 -4.12 5.37 11.36
N ALA A 49 -4.36 5.62 12.64
CA ALA A 49 -3.37 5.44 13.68
C ALA A 49 -3.99 5.00 14.99
N ASN A 50 -3.23 4.22 15.76
CA ASN A 50 -3.49 4.04 17.18
C ASN A 50 -2.86 5.23 17.92
N PHE A 51 -3.66 5.94 18.72
CA PHE A 51 -3.24 7.10 19.50
C PHE A 51 -3.21 6.77 21.01
N TYR A 52 -2.02 6.86 21.60
CA TYR A 52 -1.75 6.54 22.99
C TYR A 52 -1.58 7.84 23.79
N HIS A 53 -2.49 8.09 24.72
CA HIS A 53 -2.36 9.21 25.66
C HIS A 53 -1.20 8.94 26.63
N LYS A 54 -0.47 10.00 27.00
CA LYS A 54 0.65 9.92 27.93
C LYS A 54 0.28 9.14 29.21
N ASN A 55 1.02 8.05 29.48
CA ASN A 55 0.83 7.10 30.60
C ASN A 55 -0.37 6.14 30.50
N GLY A 56 -1.04 6.04 29.36
CA GLY A 56 -2.11 5.07 29.14
C GLY A 56 -1.60 3.76 28.51
N MET A 57 -2.07 2.61 29.01
CA MET A 57 -1.90 1.32 28.30
C MET A 57 -2.95 1.10 27.20
N SER A 58 -3.93 1.99 27.09
CA SER A 58 -5.01 1.93 26.10
C SER A 58 -4.78 2.97 25.00
N TYR A 59 -5.10 2.59 23.76
CA TYR A 59 -5.12 3.50 22.62
C TYR A 59 -6.55 3.78 22.15
N ASN A 60 -6.71 4.92 21.46
CA ASN A 60 -7.88 5.16 20.62
C ASN A 60 -7.47 4.95 19.16
N VAL A 61 -8.33 4.34 18.36
CA VAL A 61 -8.16 4.39 16.90
C VAL A 61 -8.63 5.76 16.42
N ILE A 62 -7.77 6.43 15.66
CA ILE A 62 -8.08 7.73 15.08
C ILE A 62 -7.87 7.72 13.57
N TYR A 63 -8.59 8.60 12.89
CA TYR A 63 -8.34 8.99 11.51
C TYR A 63 -7.85 10.42 11.47
N ILE A 64 -6.66 10.61 10.89
CA ILE A 64 -6.07 11.91 10.59
C ILE A 64 -6.43 12.21 9.14
N VAL A 65 -7.26 13.23 8.94
CA VAL A 65 -7.80 13.61 7.63
C VAL A 65 -7.18 14.94 7.21
N ILE A 66 -6.43 14.91 6.12
CA ILE A 66 -5.64 16.05 5.63
C ILE A 66 -6.23 16.47 4.28
N ASP A 67 -6.79 17.67 4.25
CA ASP A 67 -7.17 18.35 3.01
C ASP A 67 -5.91 19.05 2.46
N LEU A 68 -5.34 18.47 1.41
CA LEU A 68 -4.07 18.91 0.84
C LEU A 68 -4.17 20.29 0.18
N ASP A 69 -5.32 20.63 -0.39
CA ASP A 69 -5.54 21.91 -1.07
C ASP A 69 -5.78 23.04 -0.07
N LYS A 70 -6.59 22.78 0.96
CA LYS A 70 -6.90 23.78 2.00
C LYS A 70 -5.86 23.85 3.11
N LYS A 71 -4.89 22.93 3.14
CA LYS A 71 -3.89 22.78 4.21
C LYS A 71 -4.57 22.72 5.58
N SER A 72 -5.63 21.92 5.68
CA SER A 72 -6.39 21.78 6.92
C SER A 72 -6.41 20.34 7.37
N ILE A 73 -6.25 20.13 8.67
CA ILE A 73 -6.20 18.80 9.28
C ILE A 73 -7.35 18.64 10.26
N HIS A 74 -8.00 17.48 10.18
CA HIS A 74 -9.08 17.08 11.07
C HIS A 74 -8.79 15.70 11.65
N TYR A 75 -9.24 15.50 12.88
CA TYR A 75 -9.06 14.25 13.60
C TYR A 75 -10.42 13.67 13.94
N TYR A 76 -10.57 12.37 13.76
CA TYR A 76 -11.78 11.64 14.11
C TYR A 76 -11.45 10.41 14.94
N HIS A 77 -12.28 10.10 15.93
CA HIS A 77 -12.24 8.82 16.64
C HIS A 77 -13.03 7.77 15.88
N GLU A 78 -12.40 6.60 15.70
CA GLU A 78 -13.11 5.38 15.36
C GLU A 78 -13.56 4.71 16.66
N LEU A 79 -14.88 4.55 16.81
CA LEU A 79 -15.52 4.07 18.04
C LEU A 79 -16.13 2.68 17.87
N ASP A 80 -16.26 2.21 16.64
CA ASP A 80 -16.93 0.95 16.36
C ASP A 80 -15.99 -0.27 16.48
N GLY A 81 -14.67 -0.04 16.52
CA GLY A 81 -13.70 -1.12 16.73
C GLY A 81 -12.24 -0.71 16.53
N ILE A 82 -11.42 -1.70 16.20
CA ILE A 82 -9.96 -1.60 16.04
C ILE A 82 -9.50 -2.10 14.67
N LEU A 83 -8.21 -1.86 14.36
CA LEU A 83 -7.53 -2.40 13.17
C LEU A 83 -8.28 -2.06 11.86
N PRO A 84 -8.41 -0.77 11.52
CA PRO A 84 -9.05 -0.38 10.28
C PRO A 84 -8.24 -0.87 9.08
N LEU A 85 -8.94 -1.47 8.11
CA LEU A 85 -8.43 -1.82 6.78
C LEU A 85 -9.21 -1.03 5.74
N PHE A 86 -8.52 -0.12 5.04
CA PHE A 86 -9.12 0.72 4.01
C PHE A 86 -9.20 0.01 2.66
N PHE A 87 -10.27 0.26 1.91
CA PHE A 87 -10.41 -0.22 0.53
C PHE A 87 -11.46 0.55 -0.24
N VAL A 88 -11.51 0.34 -1.55
CA VAL A 88 -12.41 1.06 -2.46
C VAL A 88 -13.40 0.08 -3.12
N SER A 89 -14.66 0.48 -3.20
CA SER A 89 -15.72 -0.24 -3.91
C SER A 89 -15.64 -0.04 -5.43
N PRO A 90 -16.32 -0.85 -6.25
CA PRO A 90 -16.28 -0.74 -7.71
C PRO A 90 -16.71 0.62 -8.29
N THR A 91 -17.51 1.39 -7.56
CA THR A 91 -17.95 2.74 -7.96
C THR A 91 -17.07 3.85 -7.41
N GLY A 92 -15.94 3.51 -6.79
CA GLY A 92 -14.98 4.49 -6.27
C GLY A 92 -15.30 5.00 -4.86
N LYS A 93 -16.34 4.48 -4.21
CA LYS A 93 -16.65 4.84 -2.82
C LYS A 93 -15.71 4.14 -1.86
N ASP A 94 -15.18 4.88 -0.89
CA ASP A 94 -14.25 4.39 0.12
C ASP A 94 -14.96 3.69 1.29
N TYR A 95 -14.41 2.54 1.68
CA TYR A 95 -14.88 1.71 2.76
C TYR A 95 -13.75 1.43 3.75
N VAL A 96 -14.15 1.01 4.95
CA VAL A 96 -13.27 0.49 5.97
C VAL A 96 -13.86 -0.81 6.53
N SER A 97 -13.03 -1.83 6.65
CA SER A 97 -13.29 -3.01 7.49
C SER A 97 -12.69 -2.76 8.86
N ILE A 98 -13.46 -2.97 9.92
CA ILE A 98 -13.02 -2.71 11.29
C ILE A 98 -13.38 -3.91 12.15
N THR A 99 -12.41 -4.41 12.91
CA THR A 99 -12.62 -5.47 13.88
C THR A 99 -13.36 -4.94 15.11
N VAL A 100 -14.58 -5.42 15.33
CA VAL A 100 -15.42 -4.98 16.46
C VAL A 100 -15.00 -5.65 17.76
N TYR A 101 -15.22 -4.96 18.87
CA TYR A 101 -14.99 -5.54 20.20
C TYR A 101 -16.01 -6.65 20.48
N HIS A 102 -15.55 -7.91 20.51
CA HIS A 102 -16.36 -9.05 20.90
C HIS A 102 -15.52 -10.01 21.77
N PRO A 103 -16.06 -10.53 22.90
CA PRO A 103 -15.27 -11.24 23.90
C PRO A 103 -14.61 -12.53 23.39
N ASP A 104 -15.29 -13.27 22.50
CA ASP A 104 -14.87 -14.62 22.11
C ASP A 104 -14.57 -14.80 20.62
N LYS A 105 -14.68 -13.74 19.81
CA LYS A 105 -14.62 -13.87 18.34
C LYS A 105 -14.04 -12.61 17.72
N ASP A 106 -13.11 -12.79 16.79
CA ASP A 106 -12.74 -11.72 15.87
C ASP A 106 -13.82 -11.62 14.79
N LEU A 107 -14.49 -10.48 14.73
CA LEU A 107 -15.52 -10.18 13.75
C LEU A 107 -15.26 -8.79 13.20
N ASP A 108 -15.48 -8.63 11.90
CA ASP A 108 -15.42 -7.32 11.25
C ASP A 108 -16.81 -6.81 10.92
N ILE A 109 -16.95 -5.50 10.98
CA ILE A 109 -17.98 -4.77 10.26
C ILE A 109 -17.34 -4.03 9.10
N ILE A 110 -18.12 -3.83 8.03
CA ILE A 110 -17.69 -3.07 6.88
C ILE A 110 -18.62 -1.86 6.74
N LEU A 111 -18.03 -0.67 6.68
CA LEU A 111 -18.72 0.60 6.66
C LEU A 111 -18.11 1.51 5.58
N PRO A 112 -18.91 2.39 4.94
CA PRO A 112 -18.35 3.57 4.28
C PRO A 112 -17.40 4.31 5.21
N LEU A 113 -16.28 4.82 4.68
CA LEU A 113 -15.30 5.52 5.51
C LEU A 113 -15.91 6.77 6.16
N PHE A 114 -16.64 7.57 5.36
CA PHE A 114 -17.41 8.74 5.78
C PHE A 114 -18.93 8.55 5.55
N ASP A 115 -19.73 9.57 5.88
CA ASP A 115 -21.18 9.61 5.60
C ASP A 115 -22.00 8.48 6.25
N ARG A 116 -21.74 8.23 7.54
CA ARG A 116 -22.31 7.08 8.29
C ARG A 116 -23.61 7.38 9.06
N GLU A 117 -24.06 8.65 9.16
CA GLU A 117 -25.08 9.06 10.14
C GLU A 117 -26.44 8.36 9.94
N ASN A 118 -26.78 8.01 8.70
CA ASN A 118 -28.05 7.38 8.33
C ASN A 118 -27.93 5.87 8.08
N LEU A 119 -26.80 5.25 8.43
CA LEU A 119 -26.59 3.82 8.21
C LEU A 119 -27.17 2.98 9.34
N THR A 120 -27.80 1.88 8.95
CA THR A 120 -28.13 0.80 9.90
C THR A 120 -26.85 0.05 10.26
N TYR A 121 -26.67 -0.30 11.53
CA TYR A 121 -25.49 -1.04 11.98
C TYR A 121 -25.34 -2.36 11.24
N PRO A 122 -24.24 -2.57 10.48
CA PRO A 122 -24.06 -3.77 9.69
C PRO A 122 -23.89 -4.98 10.61
N LYS A 123 -24.37 -6.14 10.16
CA LYS A 123 -24.16 -7.38 10.90
C LYS A 123 -22.68 -7.75 10.86
N PRO A 124 -22.01 -7.97 12.02
CA PRO A 124 -20.63 -8.42 12.05
C PRO A 124 -20.44 -9.75 11.33
N LYS A 125 -19.34 -9.88 10.60
CA LYS A 125 -18.96 -11.05 9.78
C LYS A 125 -17.55 -11.51 10.12
N ARG A 126 -17.12 -12.62 9.51
CA ARG A 126 -15.72 -13.05 9.63
C ARG A 126 -14.80 -11.96 9.06
N PRO A 127 -13.64 -11.71 9.68
CA PRO A 127 -12.72 -10.68 9.24
C PRO A 127 -12.23 -10.86 7.80
N ILE A 128 -11.96 -9.73 7.14
CA ILE A 128 -11.22 -9.74 5.88
C ILE A 128 -9.74 -9.90 6.24
N VAL A 129 -9.20 -11.07 5.94
CA VAL A 129 -7.77 -11.35 6.12
C VAL A 129 -7.06 -11.10 4.79
N GLY A 130 -6.08 -10.21 4.76
CA GLY A 130 -5.30 -9.89 3.56
C GLY A 130 -5.26 -8.41 3.22
N ASN A 131 -4.47 -8.08 2.20
CA ASN A 131 -4.31 -6.72 1.69
C ASN A 131 -5.30 -6.46 0.56
N PHE A 132 -5.81 -5.23 0.47
CA PHE A 132 -6.62 -4.81 -0.67
C PHE A 132 -5.74 -4.70 -1.92
N MET A 133 -6.15 -5.35 -3.00
CA MET A 133 -5.39 -5.43 -4.24
C MET A 133 -5.96 -4.58 -5.37
N GLY A 134 -7.24 -4.20 -5.27
CA GLY A 134 -7.94 -3.42 -6.28
C GLY A 134 -9.34 -3.93 -6.59
N ILE A 135 -9.88 -3.44 -7.70
CA ILE A 135 -11.26 -3.70 -8.15
C ILE A 135 -11.23 -4.54 -9.42
N CYS A 136 -12.07 -5.59 -9.44
CA CYS A 136 -12.33 -6.41 -10.62
C CYS A 136 -13.84 -6.62 -10.79
N HIS A 137 -14.40 -6.21 -11.92
CA HIS A 137 -15.85 -6.18 -12.16
C HIS A 137 -16.60 -5.45 -11.03
N ASN A 138 -17.49 -6.16 -10.32
CA ASN A 138 -18.27 -5.65 -9.20
C ASN A 138 -17.72 -6.11 -7.84
N PHE A 139 -16.42 -6.41 -7.75
CA PHE A 139 -15.77 -6.89 -6.55
C PHE A 139 -14.59 -6.01 -6.12
N SER A 140 -14.47 -5.80 -4.81
CA SER A 140 -13.19 -5.42 -4.19
C SER A 140 -12.44 -6.69 -3.84
N ILE A 141 -11.20 -6.80 -4.31
CA ILE A 141 -10.37 -8.01 -4.22
C ILE A 141 -9.30 -7.82 -3.16
N PHE A 142 -9.13 -8.83 -2.31
CA PHE A 142 -8.06 -8.91 -1.33
C PHE A 142 -7.29 -10.21 -1.48
N HIS A 143 -6.00 -10.17 -1.15
CA HIS A 143 -5.10 -11.32 -1.24
C HIS A 143 -4.40 -11.54 0.10
N ASN A 144 -4.34 -12.80 0.52
CA ASN A 144 -3.70 -13.19 1.76
C ASN A 144 -2.82 -14.42 1.57
N VAL A 145 -1.54 -14.27 1.93
CA VAL A 145 -0.54 -15.33 1.96
C VAL A 145 -0.24 -15.70 3.42
N ASP A 146 -0.32 -16.99 3.77
CA ASP A 146 0.10 -17.47 5.09
C ASP A 146 1.58 -17.85 5.04
N ILE A 147 2.44 -16.87 5.34
CA ILE A 147 3.91 -17.02 5.30
C ILE A 147 4.44 -18.05 6.30
N PHE A 148 3.65 -18.42 7.32
CA PHE A 148 4.06 -19.38 8.35
C PHE A 148 3.64 -20.83 8.05
N SER A 149 2.93 -21.06 6.94
CA SER A 149 2.45 -22.39 6.57
C SER A 149 2.73 -22.70 5.11
N ASP A 150 3.52 -23.75 4.85
CA ASP A 150 3.85 -24.18 3.48
C ASP A 150 2.76 -25.04 2.84
N THR A 151 1.80 -25.49 3.64
CA THR A 151 0.72 -26.40 3.21
C THR A 151 -0.61 -25.68 2.98
N LYS A 152 -0.74 -24.43 3.43
CA LYS A 152 -1.95 -23.65 3.20
C LYS A 152 -1.81 -22.84 1.91
N PRO A 153 -2.78 -22.94 0.98
CA PRO A 153 -2.79 -22.10 -0.19
C PRO A 153 -3.07 -20.65 0.16
N ASP A 154 -2.66 -19.74 -0.71
CA ASP A 154 -3.09 -18.35 -0.72
C ASP A 154 -4.63 -18.26 -0.74
N LYS A 155 -5.15 -17.17 -0.20
CA LYS A 155 -6.59 -16.88 -0.20
C LYS A 155 -6.89 -15.65 -1.04
N LEU A 156 -7.94 -15.76 -1.83
CA LEU A 156 -8.59 -14.65 -2.52
C LEU A 156 -9.89 -14.33 -1.77
N ILE A 157 -10.03 -13.09 -1.29
CA ILE A 157 -11.26 -12.63 -0.67
C ILE A 157 -11.90 -11.63 -1.64
N ALA A 158 -13.14 -11.89 -2.03
CA ALA A 158 -13.88 -11.05 -2.96
C ALA A 158 -15.13 -10.49 -2.28
N VAL A 159 -15.20 -9.16 -2.15
CA VAL A 159 -16.37 -8.45 -1.60
C VAL A 159 -17.23 -7.98 -2.77
N GLU A 160 -18.37 -8.63 -2.96
CA GLU A 160 -19.33 -8.34 -4.04
C GLU A 160 -20.21 -7.16 -3.69
N PHE A 161 -20.30 -6.22 -4.63
CA PHE A 161 -21.20 -5.08 -4.57
C PHE A 161 -22.37 -5.24 -5.55
N LYS A 162 -23.53 -4.73 -5.16
CA LYS A 162 -24.71 -4.56 -6.01
C LYS A 162 -25.41 -3.26 -5.62
N ASN A 163 -25.54 -2.33 -6.57
CA ASN A 163 -26.12 -1.00 -6.33
C ASN A 163 -25.40 -0.27 -5.18
N ASP A 164 -24.07 -0.31 -5.15
CA ASP A 164 -23.20 0.26 -4.08
C ASP A 164 -23.36 -0.34 -2.69
N ASP A 165 -24.21 -1.35 -2.53
CA ASP A 165 -24.34 -2.09 -1.29
C ASP A 165 -23.54 -3.40 -1.34
N ILE A 166 -22.96 -3.75 -0.19
CA ILE A 166 -22.26 -5.02 -0.01
C ILE A 166 -23.28 -6.15 -0.02
N LYS A 167 -23.24 -6.95 -1.08
CA LYS A 167 -24.10 -8.11 -1.24
C LYS A 167 -23.56 -9.31 -0.46
N LYS A 168 -22.30 -9.67 -0.68
CA LYS A 168 -21.70 -10.89 -0.11
C LYS A 168 -20.17 -10.84 -0.12
N THR A 169 -19.55 -11.56 0.80
CA THR A 169 -18.10 -11.79 0.82
C THR A 169 -17.83 -13.25 0.52
N TYR A 170 -16.90 -13.52 -0.40
CA TYR A 170 -16.43 -14.85 -0.76
C TYR A 170 -14.99 -15.02 -0.28
N ILE A 171 -14.64 -16.19 0.24
CA ILE A 171 -13.28 -16.52 0.65
C ILE A 171 -12.91 -17.81 -0.08
N ASN A 172 -12.07 -17.67 -1.09
CA ASN A 172 -11.67 -18.74 -1.97
C ASN A 172 -10.18 -19.06 -1.78
N LYS A 173 -9.82 -20.34 -1.95
CA LYS A 173 -8.42 -20.77 -1.96
C LYS A 173 -7.92 -20.67 -3.39
N ILE A 174 -6.76 -20.05 -3.58
CA ILE A 174 -6.08 -20.06 -4.88
C ILE A 174 -5.34 -21.41 -4.99
N PRO A 175 -5.49 -22.17 -6.08
CA PRO A 175 -4.70 -23.38 -6.29
C PRO A 175 -3.19 -23.10 -6.24
N PHE A 176 -2.42 -24.06 -5.72
CA PHE A 176 -0.96 -23.98 -5.74
C PHE A 176 -0.41 -23.65 -7.15
N PRO A 177 0.74 -22.97 -7.25
CA PRO A 177 1.69 -22.62 -6.18
C PRO A 177 1.21 -21.55 -5.20
N LYS A 178 1.83 -21.52 -4.02
CA LYS A 178 1.68 -20.51 -2.95
C LYS A 178 2.60 -19.31 -3.26
N ASP A 179 2.48 -18.23 -2.48
CA ASP A 179 3.33 -17.04 -2.54
C ASP A 179 3.21 -16.32 -3.88
N ASN A 180 1.98 -16.23 -4.39
CA ASN A 180 1.71 -15.49 -5.61
C ASN A 180 1.88 -13.99 -5.37
N THR A 181 2.45 -13.27 -6.31
CA THR A 181 2.19 -11.84 -6.44
C THR A 181 0.90 -11.68 -7.26
N LEU A 182 -0.11 -11.03 -6.67
CA LEU A 182 -1.38 -10.75 -7.35
C LEU A 182 -1.34 -9.34 -7.96
N PHE A 183 -1.81 -9.22 -9.20
CA PHE A 183 -1.97 -7.96 -9.90
C PHE A 183 -3.40 -7.82 -10.43
N ILE A 184 -4.01 -6.65 -10.21
CA ILE A 184 -5.32 -6.31 -10.74
C ILE A 184 -5.16 -5.41 -11.96
N ASP A 185 -5.62 -5.88 -13.12
CA ASP A 185 -5.87 -5.03 -14.28
C ASP A 185 -7.31 -4.51 -14.23
N SER A 186 -7.51 -3.39 -13.53
CA SER A 186 -8.83 -2.78 -13.39
C SER A 186 -9.39 -2.23 -14.72
N LEU A 187 -8.56 -1.97 -15.74
CA LEU A 187 -9.06 -1.49 -17.03
C LEU A 187 -9.73 -2.61 -17.81
N ASN A 188 -9.16 -3.82 -17.73
CA ASN A 188 -9.67 -5.00 -18.43
C ASN A 188 -10.47 -5.96 -17.54
N ASN A 189 -10.67 -5.62 -16.26
CA ASN A 189 -11.30 -6.48 -15.24
C ASN A 189 -10.66 -7.87 -15.17
N GLN A 190 -9.34 -7.91 -14.98
CA GLN A 190 -8.60 -9.17 -14.91
C GLN A 190 -7.79 -9.25 -13.62
N ILE A 191 -7.71 -10.47 -13.08
CA ILE A 191 -6.88 -10.81 -11.94
C ILE A 191 -5.74 -11.69 -12.44
N HIS A 192 -4.52 -11.23 -12.26
CA HIS A 192 -3.31 -11.94 -12.64
C HIS A 192 -2.55 -12.38 -11.40
N LEU A 193 -1.89 -13.53 -11.52
CA LEU A 193 -0.98 -14.07 -10.52
C LEU A 193 0.34 -14.38 -11.19
N ILE A 194 1.44 -14.15 -10.46
CA ILE A 194 2.74 -14.68 -10.83
C ILE A 194 3.40 -15.32 -9.62
N ALA A 195 3.96 -16.51 -9.78
CA ALA A 195 4.72 -17.20 -8.74
C ALA A 195 5.96 -17.85 -9.35
N TYR A 196 7.01 -18.00 -8.56
CA TYR A 196 8.22 -18.71 -8.98
C TYR A 196 8.14 -20.19 -8.57
N VAL A 197 8.15 -21.08 -9.55
CA VAL A 197 8.02 -22.53 -9.38
C VAL A 197 8.95 -23.23 -10.35
N ASP A 198 9.65 -24.28 -9.91
CA ASP A 198 10.50 -25.11 -10.77
C ASP A 198 11.45 -24.31 -11.69
N ASN A 199 12.06 -23.26 -11.12
CA ASN A 199 12.96 -22.33 -11.78
C ASN A 199 12.36 -21.43 -12.88
N VAL A 200 11.03 -21.37 -13.02
CA VAL A 200 10.32 -20.49 -13.95
C VAL A 200 9.30 -19.62 -13.22
N TRP A 201 8.83 -18.56 -13.87
CA TRP A 201 7.65 -17.85 -13.40
C TRP A 201 6.39 -18.44 -14.02
N LEU A 202 5.45 -18.87 -13.19
CA LEU A 202 4.12 -19.26 -13.63
C LEU A 202 3.20 -18.04 -13.57
N HIS A 203 2.86 -17.49 -14.73
CA HIS A 203 1.87 -16.43 -14.87
C HIS A 203 0.50 -17.05 -15.12
N ARG A 204 -0.51 -16.65 -14.33
CA ARG A 204 -1.89 -17.13 -14.43
C ARG A 204 -2.87 -15.98 -14.47
N GLN A 205 -3.96 -16.16 -15.19
CA GLN A 205 -5.17 -15.36 -15.00
C GLN A 205 -6.18 -16.19 -14.23
N ILE A 206 -6.82 -15.58 -13.24
CA ILE A 206 -7.90 -16.20 -12.47
C ILE A 206 -9.14 -15.31 -12.52
N ASP A 207 -10.29 -15.89 -12.15
CA ASP A 207 -11.49 -15.12 -11.86
C ASP A 207 -11.58 -14.73 -10.36
N GLU A 208 -12.63 -13.99 -9.99
CA GLU A 208 -12.88 -13.53 -8.61
C GLU A 208 -13.16 -14.68 -7.64
N MET A 209 -13.39 -15.89 -8.18
CA MET A 209 -13.58 -17.10 -7.41
C MET A 209 -12.28 -17.91 -7.26
N GLY A 210 -11.17 -17.42 -7.80
CA GLY A 210 -9.86 -18.07 -7.74
C GLY A 210 -9.70 -19.22 -8.73
N ARG A 211 -10.59 -19.34 -9.73
CA ARG A 211 -10.50 -20.37 -10.77
C ARG A 211 -9.56 -19.91 -11.86
N GLU A 212 -8.59 -20.75 -12.22
CA GLU A 212 -7.67 -20.47 -13.32
C GLU A 212 -8.40 -20.46 -14.67
N LEU A 213 -8.18 -19.38 -15.42
CA LEU A 213 -8.73 -19.18 -16.76
C LEU A 213 -7.70 -19.52 -17.84
N GLN A 214 -6.44 -19.14 -17.60
CA GLN A 214 -5.30 -19.43 -18.47
C GLN A 214 -3.98 -19.27 -17.72
N SER A 215 -2.92 -19.89 -18.23
CA SER A 215 -1.57 -19.80 -17.65
C SER A 215 -0.46 -19.94 -18.71
N ARG A 216 0.73 -19.44 -18.38
CA ARG A 216 1.96 -19.62 -19.16
C ARG A 216 3.18 -19.67 -18.24
N ASN A 217 4.22 -20.37 -18.68
CA ASN A 217 5.53 -20.37 -18.03
C ASN A 217 6.43 -19.33 -18.68
N ILE A 218 7.07 -18.49 -17.88
CA ILE A 218 8.01 -17.46 -18.32
C ILE A 218 9.40 -17.87 -17.82
N ASN A 219 10.27 -18.25 -18.75
CA ASN A 219 11.64 -18.64 -18.45
C ASN A 219 12.60 -17.47 -18.70
N ILE A 220 12.98 -16.79 -17.63
CA ILE A 220 13.89 -15.63 -17.67
C ILE A 220 15.38 -16.03 -17.59
N GLY A 221 15.72 -17.31 -17.53
CA GLY A 221 17.09 -17.83 -17.56
C GLY A 221 17.95 -17.54 -16.31
N LYS A 222 17.45 -16.75 -15.36
CA LYS A 222 18.10 -16.46 -14.08
C LYS A 222 17.07 -16.23 -12.98
N ARG A 223 17.49 -16.33 -11.72
CA ARG A 223 16.64 -15.99 -10.57
C ARG A 223 16.91 -14.56 -10.12
N PHE A 224 15.86 -13.81 -9.85
CA PHE A 224 15.93 -12.53 -9.13
C PHE A 224 15.67 -12.75 -7.65
N SER A 225 16.29 -11.93 -6.81
CA SER A 225 16.12 -11.97 -5.35
C SER A 225 14.75 -11.46 -4.95
N LEU A 226 14.30 -10.40 -5.61
CA LEU A 226 12.99 -9.79 -5.43
C LEU A 226 12.37 -9.50 -6.80
N ILE A 227 11.05 -9.54 -6.86
CA ILE A 227 10.28 -9.14 -8.05
C ILE A 227 9.18 -8.17 -7.64
N CYS A 228 8.77 -7.33 -8.57
CA CYS A 228 7.67 -6.39 -8.39
C CYS A 228 6.90 -6.30 -9.71
N VAL A 229 5.58 -6.47 -9.67
CA VAL A 229 4.76 -6.51 -10.88
C VAL A 229 4.25 -5.12 -11.21
N LEU A 230 4.68 -4.55 -12.35
CA LEU A 230 4.16 -3.27 -12.83
C LEU A 230 2.86 -3.48 -13.61
N ASN A 231 2.84 -4.51 -14.46
CA ASN A 231 1.63 -5.04 -15.08
C ASN A 231 1.82 -6.49 -15.53
N LEU A 232 0.70 -7.22 -15.65
CA LEU A 232 0.64 -8.55 -16.24
C LEU A 232 -0.49 -8.59 -17.27
N SER A 233 -0.24 -9.25 -18.39
CA SER A 233 -1.24 -9.45 -19.45
C SER A 233 -0.85 -10.62 -20.35
N PHE A 234 -1.86 -11.29 -20.90
CA PHE A 234 -1.70 -12.26 -21.99
C PHE A 234 -1.88 -11.61 -23.38
N ILE A 235 -2.42 -10.40 -23.44
CA ILE A 235 -2.77 -9.70 -24.69
C ILE A 235 -1.78 -8.57 -24.97
N TYR A 236 -1.23 -7.96 -23.92
CA TYR A 236 -0.24 -6.90 -23.99
C TYR A 236 1.09 -7.35 -23.39
N THR A 237 2.14 -6.56 -23.62
CA THR A 237 3.43 -6.79 -22.97
C THR A 237 3.29 -6.68 -21.46
N SER A 238 3.66 -7.74 -20.75
CA SER A 238 3.78 -7.72 -19.30
C SER A 238 5.09 -7.05 -18.89
N ASN A 239 5.07 -6.21 -17.85
CA ASN A 239 6.26 -5.55 -17.31
C ASN A 239 6.46 -5.91 -15.84
N ILE A 240 7.60 -6.53 -15.55
CA ILE A 240 7.99 -6.98 -14.21
C ILE A 240 9.34 -6.37 -13.89
N LEU A 241 9.48 -5.81 -12.69
CA LEU A 241 10.75 -5.34 -12.17
C LEU A 241 11.43 -6.48 -11.41
N GLY A 242 12.59 -6.91 -11.87
CA GLY A 242 13.44 -7.88 -11.17
C GLY A 242 14.62 -7.17 -10.49
N ILE A 243 14.92 -7.56 -9.25
CA ILE A 243 16.03 -6.99 -8.47
C ILE A 243 16.98 -8.12 -8.09
N ASP A 244 18.27 -7.94 -8.40
CA ASP A 244 19.30 -8.90 -8.00
C ASP A 244 19.87 -8.61 -6.60
N GLU A 245 20.69 -9.53 -6.09
CA GLU A 245 21.30 -9.43 -4.75
C GLU A 245 22.21 -8.21 -4.57
N LYS A 246 22.63 -7.57 -5.67
CA LYS A 246 23.53 -6.41 -5.67
C LYS A 246 22.78 -5.08 -5.76
N GLY A 247 21.46 -5.11 -5.86
CA GLY A 247 20.64 -3.89 -5.98
C GLY A 247 20.49 -3.36 -7.39
N LYS A 248 20.67 -4.21 -8.40
CA LYS A 248 20.41 -3.85 -9.80
C LYS A 248 18.94 -4.09 -10.13
N PHE A 249 18.31 -3.06 -10.66
CA PHE A 249 16.91 -3.05 -11.08
C PHE A 249 16.83 -3.35 -12.58
N TYR A 250 16.13 -4.42 -12.94
CA TYR A 250 15.92 -4.84 -14.32
C TYR A 250 14.44 -4.73 -14.67
N LEU A 251 14.12 -4.08 -15.78
CA LEU A 251 12.82 -4.21 -16.43
C LEU A 251 12.80 -5.48 -17.27
N ILE A 252 11.85 -6.35 -16.98
CA ILE A 252 11.62 -7.60 -17.69
C ILE A 252 10.30 -7.46 -18.42
N SER A 253 10.39 -7.38 -19.73
CA SER A 253 9.23 -7.24 -20.61
C SER A 253 8.96 -8.59 -21.27
N VAL A 254 7.71 -9.05 -21.18
CA VAL A 254 7.26 -10.32 -21.76
C VAL A 254 6.15 -10.05 -22.75
N SER A 255 6.43 -10.23 -24.04
CA SER A 255 5.45 -10.00 -25.10
C SER A 255 4.32 -11.04 -25.06
N PRO A 256 3.19 -10.79 -25.76
CA PRO A 256 2.14 -11.80 -25.94
C PRO A 256 2.65 -13.08 -26.61
N GLU A 257 3.61 -12.96 -27.53
CA GLU A 257 4.30 -14.08 -28.20
C GLU A 257 5.45 -14.67 -27.37
N GLU A 258 5.49 -14.36 -26.07
CA GLU A 258 6.46 -14.89 -25.10
C GLU A 258 7.92 -14.50 -25.37
N LYS A 259 8.15 -13.44 -26.16
CA LYS A 259 9.50 -12.84 -26.26
C LYS A 259 9.83 -12.13 -24.96
N ILE A 260 11.02 -12.39 -24.43
CA ILE A 260 11.48 -11.83 -23.16
C ILE A 260 12.63 -10.87 -23.43
N GLU A 261 12.48 -9.63 -22.98
CA GLU A 261 13.54 -8.62 -22.95
C GLU A 261 13.90 -8.29 -21.51
N GLN A 262 15.21 -8.14 -21.23
CA GLN A 262 15.71 -7.78 -19.90
C GLN A 262 16.61 -6.55 -20.02
N ASN A 263 16.14 -5.41 -19.51
CA ASN A 263 16.85 -4.15 -19.59
C ASN A 263 17.27 -3.70 -18.20
N LEU A 264 18.56 -3.45 -17.97
CA LEU A 264 19.03 -2.83 -16.74
C LEU A 264 18.53 -1.38 -16.70
N LEU A 265 17.74 -1.05 -15.69
CA LEU A 265 17.22 0.30 -15.47
C LEU A 265 18.15 1.13 -14.59
N PHE A 266 18.62 0.54 -13.49
CA PHE A 266 19.38 1.27 -12.47
C PHE A 266 20.20 0.34 -11.59
N ASP A 267 21.25 0.88 -10.98
CA ASP A 267 22.09 0.19 -10.01
C ASP A 267 22.18 1.06 -8.75
N ILE A 268 21.60 0.58 -7.64
CA ILE A 268 21.71 1.26 -6.33
C ILE A 268 23.06 0.92 -5.66
N GLU A 269 23.80 -0.06 -6.17
CA GLU A 269 25.07 -0.56 -5.63
C GLU A 269 24.96 -1.06 -4.18
N ARG A 270 23.75 -1.48 -3.76
CA ARG A 270 23.45 -1.96 -2.42
C ARG A 270 22.35 -3.01 -2.44
N GLN A 271 22.49 -4.02 -1.59
CA GLN A 271 21.50 -5.07 -1.45
C GLN A 271 20.15 -4.53 -0.96
N ILE A 272 19.09 -4.89 -1.68
CA ILE A 272 17.70 -4.63 -1.29
C ILE A 272 17.16 -5.85 -0.55
N TYR A 273 16.61 -5.66 0.64
CA TYR A 273 16.09 -6.75 1.48
C TYR A 273 14.58 -6.94 1.34
N SER A 274 13.84 -5.87 1.07
CA SER A 274 12.40 -5.95 0.89
C SER A 274 11.89 -4.88 -0.07
N ILE A 275 10.82 -5.20 -0.77
CA ILE A 275 10.11 -4.34 -1.70
C ILE A 275 8.62 -4.50 -1.43
N TRP A 276 7.86 -3.42 -1.59
CA TRP A 276 6.41 -3.45 -1.48
C TRP A 276 5.77 -3.39 -2.87
N GLU A 277 4.48 -3.67 -2.92
CA GLU A 277 3.69 -3.57 -4.15
C GLU A 277 3.76 -2.14 -4.75
N PRO A 278 3.79 -2.01 -6.08
CA PRO A 278 3.82 -0.70 -6.72
C PRO A 278 2.52 0.05 -6.52
N VAL A 279 2.64 1.32 -6.15
CA VAL A 279 1.54 2.26 -6.18
C VAL A 279 1.49 2.87 -7.58
N LYS A 280 0.51 2.48 -8.38
CA LYS A 280 0.29 3.07 -9.71
C LYS A 280 -0.28 4.47 -9.56
N ILE A 281 0.50 5.51 -9.83
CA ILE A 281 0.09 6.90 -9.64
C ILE A 281 -0.44 7.53 -10.93
N ALA A 282 -0.07 7.05 -12.11
CA ALA A 282 -0.62 7.46 -13.40
C ALA A 282 -0.52 6.31 -14.42
N ALA A 283 -0.87 6.57 -15.68
CA ALA A 283 -0.60 5.63 -16.76
C ALA A 283 0.91 5.40 -16.89
N GLU A 284 1.36 4.15 -16.83
CA GLU A 284 2.79 3.77 -16.88
C GLU A 284 3.70 4.46 -15.83
N THR A 285 3.11 4.98 -14.73
CA THR A 285 3.87 5.61 -13.63
C THR A 285 3.59 4.88 -12.31
N PHE A 286 4.66 4.41 -11.67
CA PHE A 286 4.62 3.61 -10.45
C PHE A 286 5.62 4.13 -9.43
N VAL A 287 5.21 4.12 -8.16
CA VAL A 287 6.09 4.42 -7.03
C VAL A 287 6.22 3.17 -6.16
N ILE A 288 7.45 2.81 -5.82
CA ILE A 288 7.77 1.57 -5.14
C ILE A 288 8.69 1.88 -3.97
N ARG A 289 8.25 1.54 -2.75
CA ARG A 289 9.12 1.62 -1.56
C ARG A 289 9.93 0.33 -1.41
N PHE A 290 11.10 0.47 -0.81
CA PHE A 290 12.01 -0.63 -0.51
C PHE A 290 12.82 -0.38 0.77
N THR A 291 13.39 -1.44 1.31
CA THR A 291 14.36 -1.40 2.42
C THR A 291 15.68 -2.03 1.98
N TYR A 292 16.75 -1.53 2.57
CA TYR A 292 18.11 -2.03 2.41
C TYR A 292 18.79 -2.02 3.78
N GLU A 293 20.06 -2.43 3.83
CA GLU A 293 20.80 -2.68 5.07
C GLU A 293 20.71 -1.55 6.11
N LEU A 294 20.84 -0.30 5.65
CA LEU A 294 20.98 0.85 6.55
C LEU A 294 19.72 1.71 6.63
N GLY A 295 18.66 1.44 5.84
CA GLY A 295 17.50 2.32 5.78
C GLY A 295 16.41 1.88 4.81
N ASN A 296 15.68 2.87 4.31
CA ASN A 296 14.60 2.70 3.35
C ASN A 296 14.66 3.79 2.27
N GLY A 297 13.90 3.58 1.22
CA GLY A 297 13.82 4.49 0.09
C GLY A 297 12.60 4.21 -0.76
N TRP A 298 12.43 5.01 -1.81
CA TRP A 298 11.45 4.74 -2.85
C TRP A 298 11.99 5.10 -4.22
N ILE A 299 11.49 4.40 -5.22
CA ILE A 299 11.83 4.60 -6.62
C ILE A 299 10.56 4.87 -7.41
N THR A 300 10.63 5.84 -8.30
CA THR A 300 9.57 6.11 -9.27
C THR A 300 10.01 5.63 -10.63
N ILE A 301 9.18 4.78 -11.24
CA ILE A 301 9.30 4.35 -12.62
C ILE A 301 8.21 5.04 -13.43
N GLN A 302 8.59 5.78 -14.47
CA GLN A 302 7.68 6.44 -15.41
C GLN A 302 8.06 6.01 -16.83
N ASN A 303 7.08 5.54 -17.61
CA ASN A 303 7.29 5.12 -18.99
C ASN A 303 8.47 4.15 -19.13
N ASN A 304 8.53 3.12 -18.27
CA ASN A 304 9.60 2.10 -18.24
C ASN A 304 11.02 2.66 -17.97
N LYS A 305 11.13 3.87 -17.45
CA LYS A 305 12.40 4.50 -17.06
C LYS A 305 12.34 4.95 -15.61
N ILE A 306 13.50 5.08 -14.98
CA ILE A 306 13.57 5.66 -13.65
C ILE A 306 13.39 7.17 -13.75
N ALA A 307 12.38 7.70 -13.05
CA ALA A 307 12.14 9.13 -12.93
C ALA A 307 12.83 9.69 -11.68
N GLU A 308 12.79 8.96 -10.56
CA GLU A 308 13.34 9.39 -9.28
C GLU A 308 13.81 8.19 -8.46
N VAL A 309 14.88 8.34 -7.67
CA VAL A 309 15.31 7.32 -6.71
C VAL A 309 15.73 8.01 -5.42
N PHE A 310 14.91 7.93 -4.38
CA PHE A 310 15.20 8.49 -3.08
C PHE A 310 15.71 7.42 -2.13
N PHE A 311 16.79 7.75 -1.44
CA PHE A 311 17.52 6.82 -0.60
C PHE A 311 17.92 7.49 0.69
N GLN A 312 17.74 6.81 1.84
CA GLN A 312 18.13 7.37 3.13
C GLN A 312 19.67 7.36 3.32
N GLU A 313 20.33 8.48 3.04
CA GLU A 313 21.79 8.57 3.17
C GLU A 313 22.26 8.59 4.63
N SER A 314 21.54 9.32 5.48
CA SER A 314 21.84 9.45 6.91
C SER A 314 20.57 9.67 7.73
N ILE A 315 20.69 9.92 9.03
CA ILE A 315 19.56 10.08 9.95
C ILE A 315 18.64 11.20 9.45
N GLY A 316 17.42 10.83 9.03
CA GLY A 316 16.40 11.75 8.53
C GLY A 316 16.76 12.54 7.28
N CYS A 317 17.81 12.12 6.55
CA CYS A 317 18.25 12.73 5.31
C CYS A 317 18.03 11.75 4.15
N TYR A 318 17.41 12.22 3.07
CA TYR A 318 17.25 11.45 1.84
C TYR A 318 18.03 12.13 0.71
N ILE A 319 18.72 11.33 -0.09
CA ILE A 319 19.36 11.76 -1.33
C ILE A 319 18.55 11.26 -2.51
N ASN A 320 18.33 12.11 -3.52
CA ASN A 320 17.91 11.64 -4.84
C ASN A 320 19.16 11.16 -5.60
N LEU A 321 19.25 9.86 -5.88
CA LEU A 321 20.46 9.29 -6.51
C LEU A 321 20.67 9.74 -7.95
N LEU A 322 19.65 10.28 -8.63
CA LEU A 322 19.76 10.82 -9.98
C LEU A 322 20.29 12.25 -9.98
N THR A 323 19.70 13.13 -9.16
CA THR A 323 20.05 14.56 -9.13
C THR A 323 21.16 14.89 -8.13
N LYS A 324 21.44 13.98 -7.19
CA LYS A 324 22.33 14.14 -6.04
C LYS A 324 21.87 15.20 -5.03
N GLU A 325 20.63 15.67 -5.12
CA GLU A 325 20.05 16.57 -4.13
C GLU A 325 19.78 15.85 -2.81
N VAL A 326 20.13 16.49 -1.70
CA VAL A 326 19.97 15.96 -0.34
C VAL A 326 18.93 16.77 0.42
N PHE A 327 17.98 16.08 1.03
CA PHE A 327 16.85 16.65 1.75
C PHE A 327 16.85 16.20 3.19
N LYS A 328 16.93 17.17 4.12
CA LYS A 328 16.76 16.93 5.55
C LYS A 328 15.28 16.98 5.91
N LEU A 329 14.68 15.83 6.18
CA LEU A 329 13.25 15.71 6.46
C LEU A 329 12.95 15.62 7.97
N SER A 330 13.87 15.07 8.76
CA SER A 330 13.72 14.97 10.22
C SER A 330 15.09 14.90 10.91
N THR A 331 15.12 15.14 12.22
CA THR A 331 16.28 14.85 13.08
C THR A 331 16.37 13.38 13.48
N LYS A 332 15.31 12.59 13.26
CA LYS A 332 15.26 11.15 13.56
C LYS A 332 15.44 10.29 12.31
N LYS A 333 15.76 9.01 12.51
CA LYS A 333 15.70 8.01 11.44
C LYS A 333 14.24 7.84 11.03
N LEU A 334 13.93 7.97 9.75
CA LEU A 334 12.56 7.84 9.27
C LEU A 334 12.26 6.43 8.80
N ILE A 335 11.02 5.99 8.98
CA ILE A 335 10.46 4.77 8.40
C ILE A 335 9.29 5.18 7.51
N ILE A 336 9.27 4.67 6.27
CA ILE A 336 8.16 4.87 5.33
C ILE A 336 7.01 3.93 5.74
N SER A 337 5.96 4.51 6.30
CA SER A 337 4.73 3.78 6.67
C SER A 337 3.88 3.45 5.47
N ASP A 338 3.79 4.37 4.51
CA ASP A 338 2.95 4.18 3.33
C ASP A 338 3.34 5.08 2.15
N ILE A 339 2.87 4.70 0.96
CA ILE A 339 2.88 5.54 -0.24
C ILE A 339 1.47 5.54 -0.81
N VAL A 340 0.89 6.72 -1.02
CA VAL A 340 -0.51 6.85 -1.41
C VAL A 340 -0.61 7.66 -2.70
N LYS A 341 -1.30 7.13 -3.72
CA LYS A 341 -1.69 7.92 -4.90
C LYS A 341 -2.67 9.01 -4.44
N ILE A 342 -2.39 10.25 -4.80
CA ILE A 342 -3.28 11.39 -4.55
C ILE A 342 -4.10 11.68 -5.81
N LYS A 343 -3.42 11.95 -6.92
CA LYS A 343 -4.02 12.11 -8.24
C LYS A 343 -3.01 11.67 -9.29
N ASP A 344 -3.33 11.80 -10.56
CA ASP A 344 -2.37 11.47 -11.61
C ASP A 344 -1.07 12.26 -11.42
N ASP A 345 0.05 11.52 -11.46
CA ASP A 345 1.43 11.97 -11.25
C ASP A 345 1.75 12.57 -9.85
N ASN A 346 0.80 12.48 -8.91
CA ASN A 346 0.96 12.96 -7.55
C ASN A 346 0.81 11.84 -6.53
N TYR A 347 1.68 11.86 -5.52
CA TYR A 347 1.63 10.90 -4.44
C TYR A 347 2.10 11.51 -3.12
N ALA A 348 1.69 10.89 -2.03
CA ALA A 348 2.18 11.20 -0.70
C ALA A 348 3.06 10.06 -0.19
N VAL A 349 4.18 10.40 0.43
CA VAL A 349 4.98 9.46 1.23
C VAL A 349 4.72 9.77 2.70
N VAL A 350 4.26 8.75 3.43
CA VAL A 350 3.92 8.85 4.84
C VAL A 350 5.04 8.25 5.65
N PHE A 351 5.65 9.03 6.55
CA PHE A 351 6.75 8.61 7.41
C PHE A 351 6.38 8.75 8.89
N TYR A 352 7.07 7.96 9.71
CA TYR A 352 7.19 8.24 11.13
C TYR A 352 8.66 8.20 11.57
N GLY A 353 8.98 8.97 12.61
CA GLY A 353 10.31 8.96 13.22
C GLY A 353 10.50 7.71 14.08
N LYS A 354 11.54 6.91 13.82
CA LYS A 354 11.93 5.77 14.63
C LYS A 354 12.42 6.26 16.00
N GLU A 355 11.74 5.83 17.06
CA GLU A 355 12.20 6.07 18.43
C GLU A 355 13.39 5.18 18.80
N GLU A 356 14.32 5.71 19.61
CA GLU A 356 15.51 4.98 20.08
C GLU A 356 15.15 3.97 21.18
N GLU A 357 14.16 4.30 22.01
CA GLU A 357 13.65 3.42 23.06
C GLU A 357 12.73 2.36 22.48
N ARG A 358 13.02 1.09 22.74
CA ARG A 358 12.33 -0.09 22.17
C ARG A 358 10.82 -0.13 22.45
N HIS A 359 10.33 0.63 23.43
CA HIS A 359 8.93 0.64 23.87
C HIS A 359 8.24 2.00 23.70
N ALA A 360 8.94 3.02 23.17
CA ALA A 360 8.32 4.30 22.85
C ALA A 360 7.65 4.23 21.48
N ASN A 361 6.40 4.66 21.37
CA ASN A 361 5.77 4.86 20.06
C ASN A 361 6.08 6.25 19.50
N ASN A 362 5.79 6.45 18.22
CA ASN A 362 6.28 7.60 17.47
C ASN A 362 5.55 8.88 17.85
N LYS A 363 6.28 9.98 17.97
CA LYS A 363 5.70 11.31 18.31
C LYS A 363 5.63 12.27 17.13
N GLU A 364 6.05 11.80 15.97
CA GLU A 364 6.20 12.56 14.74
C GLU A 364 5.59 11.77 13.58
N LEU A 365 4.65 12.41 12.88
CA LEU A 365 4.10 11.96 11.60
C LEU A 365 4.50 12.98 10.54
N ILE A 366 5.12 12.50 9.46
CA ILE A 366 5.59 13.35 8.36
C ILE A 366 4.93 12.89 7.08
N ILE A 367 4.38 13.83 6.32
CA ILE A 367 3.81 13.59 4.99
C ILE A 367 4.58 14.42 3.98
N LEU A 368 5.20 13.78 2.99
CA LEU A 368 5.79 14.44 1.84
C LEU A 368 4.87 14.32 0.64
N ASN A 369 4.34 15.43 0.14
CA ASN A 369 3.56 15.48 -1.09
C ASN A 369 4.47 15.74 -2.29
N ARG A 370 4.49 14.79 -3.22
CA ARG A 370 5.32 14.80 -4.43
C ARG A 370 4.44 15.01 -5.66
N ASN A 371 5.00 15.73 -6.63
CA ASN A 371 4.52 15.80 -8.01
C ASN A 371 5.72 15.51 -8.91
N ILE A 372 5.53 14.61 -9.88
CA ILE A 372 6.57 14.16 -10.81
C ILE A 372 6.47 14.89 -12.17
N GLY A 373 5.37 15.62 -12.39
CA GLY A 373 5.08 16.36 -13.61
C GLY A 373 5.84 17.67 -13.78
#